data_AF-K2MYJ9-F1
#
_entry.id   AF-K2MYJ9-F1
#
_cell.length_a   1.000
_cell.length_b   1.000
_cell.length_c   1.000
_cell.angle_alpha   90.00
_cell.angle_beta   90.00
_cell.angle_gamma   90.00
#
_symmetry.space_group_name_H-M   'P 1'
#
loop_
_entity.id
_entity.type
_entity.pdbx_description
1 polymer ?
#
loop_
_entity_poly.entity_id
_entity_poly.type
_entity_poly.pdbx_seq_one_letter_code
_entity_poly.pdbx_strand_id
1 'polypeptide(L)'
;MFKKEISAFAYKKVPQLQFNVHGHNGPLVVDSEIIVSTLAKHVGMEKQLKDPEVVKWREWARGPMVRLLTLEFNSSLYRAWCGYSYINNIDTIPYANKLFLKMVGAPVMYLVSQYITRPRLLKSGHLHEGEDVKKRLHSEINTFIEKALLGGKKKFHGGSKPDLADLDTYGVLQSVRGHRVYEEIVKSTPIKPWLDSMDKEVGHVSHDG
;
A
#
# COMPACT_ATOMS: atom_id res chain seq x y z
N MET A 1 -6.55 -11.57 -17.27
CA MET A 1 -6.12 -12.75 -16.50
C MET A 1 -6.87 -12.95 -15.18
N PHE A 2 -7.34 -11.94 -14.45
CA PHE A 2 -7.81 -12.11 -13.06
C PHE A 2 -9.13 -12.88 -12.79
N LYS A 3 -10.04 -13.08 -13.75
CA LYS A 3 -11.38 -13.64 -13.44
C LYS A 3 -11.44 -15.16 -13.27
N LYS A 4 -10.55 -15.93 -13.90
CA LYS A 4 -10.61 -17.41 -13.90
C LYS A 4 -10.11 -18.04 -12.59
N GLU A 5 -9.15 -17.42 -11.92
CA GLU A 5 -8.61 -17.94 -10.65
C GLU A 5 -9.56 -17.66 -9.48
N ILE A 6 -10.19 -16.48 -9.46
CA ILE A 6 -11.18 -16.11 -8.43
C ILE A 6 -12.62 -16.57 -8.78
N SER A 7 -12.86 -17.11 -9.98
CA SER A 7 -14.22 -17.56 -10.33
C SER A 7 -14.67 -18.73 -9.46
N ALA A 8 -13.73 -19.55 -9.00
CA ALA A 8 -13.98 -20.70 -8.13
C ALA A 8 -14.43 -20.31 -6.70
N PHE A 9 -14.11 -19.10 -6.24
CA PHE A 9 -14.42 -18.66 -4.88
C PHE A 9 -15.64 -17.72 -4.84
N ALA A 10 -16.47 -17.80 -3.80
CA ALA A 10 -17.62 -16.91 -3.63
C ALA A 10 -17.17 -15.44 -3.43
N TYR A 11 -16.06 -15.23 -2.73
CA TYR A 11 -15.45 -13.92 -2.54
C TYR A 11 -14.68 -13.49 -3.80
N LYS A 12 -14.96 -12.28 -4.31
CA LYS A 12 -14.43 -11.80 -5.61
C LYS A 12 -13.37 -10.71 -5.49
N LYS A 13 -12.94 -10.33 -4.28
CA LYS A 13 -11.86 -9.35 -4.07
C LYS A 13 -10.56 -10.05 -3.68
N VAL A 14 -9.44 -9.38 -3.93
CA VAL A 14 -8.08 -9.82 -3.57
C VAL A 14 -7.48 -8.85 -2.54
N PRO A 15 -6.47 -9.27 -1.75
CA PRO A 15 -5.85 -10.61 -1.70
C PRO A 15 -6.72 -11.67 -1.01
N GLN A 16 -6.46 -12.93 -1.34
CA GLN A 16 -7.05 -14.12 -0.73
C GLN A 16 -5.92 -15.10 -0.38
N LEU A 17 -6.01 -15.77 0.77
CA LEU A 17 -5.06 -16.76 1.23
C LEU A 17 -5.81 -18.04 1.61
N GLN A 18 -5.32 -19.18 1.12
CA GLN A 18 -5.80 -20.50 1.53
C GLN A 18 -4.59 -21.40 1.76
N PHE A 19 -4.49 -21.98 2.95
CA PHE A 19 -3.45 -22.96 3.23
C PHE A 19 -3.83 -24.31 2.65
N ASN A 20 -2.93 -24.93 1.89
CA ASN A 20 -3.03 -26.33 1.52
C ASN A 20 -2.06 -27.12 2.40
N VAL A 21 -2.60 -27.98 3.25
CA VAL A 21 -1.81 -28.84 4.15
C VAL A 21 -2.14 -30.27 3.81
N HIS A 22 -1.13 -31.03 3.37
CA HIS A 22 -1.26 -32.42 2.95
C HIS A 22 -2.38 -32.68 1.91
N GLY A 23 -2.56 -31.76 0.95
CA GLY A 23 -3.59 -31.88 -0.09
C GLY A 23 -4.98 -31.41 0.33
N HIS A 24 -5.18 -31.06 1.61
CA HIS A 24 -6.44 -30.50 2.10
C HIS A 24 -6.41 -28.97 2.09
N ASN A 25 -7.42 -28.39 1.47
CA ASN A 25 -7.62 -26.95 1.46
C ASN A 25 -8.26 -26.50 2.78
N GLY A 26 -7.54 -25.67 3.53
CA GLY A 26 -8.03 -25.01 4.73
C GLY A 26 -9.05 -23.90 4.43
N PRO A 27 -9.48 -23.15 5.46
CA PRO A 27 -10.40 -22.04 5.28
C PRO A 27 -9.79 -20.95 4.39
N LEU A 28 -10.64 -20.31 3.59
CA LEU A 28 -10.26 -19.14 2.79
C LEU A 28 -10.24 -17.91 3.70
N VAL A 29 -9.07 -17.29 3.84
CA VAL A 29 -8.87 -16.04 4.57
C VAL A 29 -8.78 -14.91 3.54
N VAL A 30 -9.67 -13.92 3.63
CA VAL A 30 -9.81 -12.86 2.63
C VAL A 30 -9.61 -11.49 3.24
N ASP A 31 -9.24 -10.50 2.42
CA ASP A 31 -8.83 -9.15 2.83
C ASP A 31 -7.47 -9.11 3.52
N SER A 32 -6.63 -8.16 3.10
CA SER A 32 -5.24 -8.04 3.57
C SER A 32 -5.16 -7.89 5.09
N GLU A 33 -6.06 -7.11 5.70
CA GLU A 33 -6.10 -6.91 7.15
C GLU A 33 -6.39 -8.20 7.92
N ILE A 34 -7.39 -8.97 7.47
CA ILE A 34 -7.78 -10.22 8.12
C ILE A 34 -6.67 -11.26 7.94
N ILE A 35 -6.08 -11.33 6.73
CA ILE A 35 -4.94 -12.20 6.45
C ILE A 35 -3.78 -11.89 7.40
N VAL A 36 -3.31 -10.64 7.44
CA VAL A 36 -2.19 -10.22 8.29
C VAL A 36 -2.51 -10.47 9.76
N SER A 37 -3.71 -10.14 10.22
CA SER A 37 -4.10 -10.32 11.63
C SER A 37 -4.26 -11.79 12.02
N THR A 38 -4.70 -12.64 11.09
CA THR A 38 -4.77 -14.10 11.30
C THR A 38 -3.37 -14.68 11.38
N LEU A 39 -2.47 -14.30 10.47
CA LEU A 39 -1.07 -14.72 10.48
C LEU A 39 -0.34 -14.27 11.74
N ALA A 40 -0.54 -13.01 12.15
CA ALA A 40 0.08 -12.42 13.35
C ALA A 40 -0.16 -13.27 14.61
N LYS A 41 -1.35 -13.86 14.75
CA LYS A 41 -1.67 -14.76 15.87
C LYS A 41 -0.83 -16.03 15.87
N HIS A 42 -0.51 -16.55 14.70
CA HIS A 42 0.23 -17.80 14.54
C HIS A 42 1.75 -17.61 14.56
N VAL A 43 2.26 -16.41 14.27
CA VAL A 43 3.71 -16.10 14.26
C VAL A 43 4.19 -15.37 15.53
N GLY A 44 3.37 -15.35 16.59
CA GLY A 44 3.75 -14.75 17.88
C GLY A 44 3.67 -13.23 17.95
N MET A 45 2.98 -12.57 17.01
CA MET A 45 2.77 -11.11 16.98
C MET A 45 1.38 -10.71 17.49
N GLU A 46 0.61 -11.62 18.10
CA GLU A 46 -0.76 -11.35 18.56
C GLU A 46 -0.87 -10.14 19.48
N LYS A 47 0.09 -9.97 20.40
CA LYS A 47 0.07 -8.85 21.36
C LYS A 47 0.06 -7.49 20.65
N GLN A 48 0.70 -7.39 19.49
CA GLN A 48 0.75 -6.18 18.67
C GLN A 48 -0.61 -5.83 18.07
N LEU A 49 -1.52 -6.80 17.91
CA LEU A 49 -2.89 -6.54 17.44
C LEU A 49 -3.73 -5.75 18.46
N LYS A 50 -3.32 -5.74 19.73
CA LYS A 50 -4.02 -5.04 20.82
C LYS A 50 -3.23 -3.82 21.34
N ASP A 51 -2.01 -3.62 20.85
CA ASP A 51 -1.20 -2.46 21.22
C ASP A 51 -1.80 -1.19 20.59
N PRO A 52 -2.20 -0.17 21.38
CA PRO A 52 -2.87 1.01 20.86
C PRO A 52 -2.04 1.82 19.86
N GLU A 53 -0.72 1.92 20.03
CA GLU A 53 0.14 2.64 19.09
C GLU A 53 0.27 1.86 17.78
N VAL A 54 0.44 0.53 17.85
CA VAL A 54 0.48 -0.31 16.64
C VAL A 54 -0.84 -0.21 15.88
N VAL A 55 -1.98 -0.37 16.56
CA VAL A 55 -3.31 -0.31 15.93
C VAL A 55 -3.53 1.03 15.22
N LYS A 56 -3.22 2.15 15.89
CA LYS A 56 -3.32 3.50 15.34
C LYS A 56 -2.53 3.66 14.04
N TRP A 57 -1.27 3.21 14.00
CA TRP A 57 -0.44 3.36 12.81
C TRP A 57 -0.82 2.40 11.68
N ARG A 58 -1.34 1.21 12.00
CA ARG A 58 -1.93 0.30 11.01
C ARG A 58 -3.18 0.89 10.36
N GLU A 59 -4.07 1.49 11.16
CA GLU A 59 -5.27 2.17 10.67
C GLU A 59 -4.90 3.37 9.78
N TRP A 60 -3.89 4.14 10.19
CA TRP A 60 -3.35 5.24 9.38
C TRP A 60 -2.79 4.75 8.04
N ALA A 61 -1.94 3.72 8.05
CA ALA A 61 -1.33 3.17 6.85
C ALA A 61 -2.39 2.66 5.86
N ARG A 62 -3.32 1.83 6.35
CA ARG A 62 -4.38 1.21 5.52
C ARG A 62 -5.48 2.18 5.12
N GLY A 63 -5.63 3.28 5.85
CA GLY A 63 -6.67 4.26 5.67
C GLY A 63 -6.18 5.50 4.93
N PRO A 64 -5.91 6.60 5.65
CA PRO A 64 -5.54 7.88 5.05
C PRO A 64 -4.33 7.79 4.11
N MET A 65 -3.27 7.07 4.47
CA MET A 65 -2.06 7.00 3.66
C MET A 65 -2.31 6.36 2.29
N VAL A 66 -2.92 5.16 2.24
CA VAL A 66 -3.32 4.51 0.97
C VAL A 66 -4.20 5.42 0.11
N ARG A 67 -5.15 6.13 0.73
CA ARG A 67 -6.07 7.01 0.00
C ARG A 67 -5.37 8.24 -0.56
N LEU A 68 -4.48 8.86 0.20
CA LEU A 68 -3.68 10.00 -0.26
C LEU A 68 -2.75 9.59 -1.40
N LEU A 69 -2.09 8.43 -1.29
CA LEU A 69 -1.31 7.83 -2.37
C LEU A 69 -2.16 7.62 -3.63
N THR A 70 -3.33 6.98 -3.48
CA THR A 70 -4.26 6.73 -4.59
C THR A 70 -4.67 8.03 -5.27
N LEU A 71 -4.96 9.07 -4.49
CA LEU A 71 -5.37 10.37 -5.00
C LEU A 71 -4.22 11.12 -5.69
N GLU A 72 -3.02 11.11 -5.13
CA GLU A 72 -1.83 11.75 -5.74
C GLU A 72 -1.47 11.07 -7.07
N PHE A 73 -1.42 9.73 -7.04
CA PHE A 73 -1.07 8.90 -8.18
C PHE A 73 -2.00 9.12 -9.37
N ASN A 74 -3.30 9.30 -9.09
CA ASN A 74 -4.36 9.49 -10.06
C ASN A 74 -4.91 10.93 -10.06
N SER A 75 -4.09 11.94 -9.73
CA SER A 75 -4.59 13.32 -9.57
C SER A 75 -4.96 14.00 -10.90
N SER A 76 -4.47 13.47 -12.02
CA SER A 76 -4.88 13.85 -13.38
C SER A 76 -4.90 12.63 -14.30
N LEU A 77 -5.59 12.74 -15.44
CA LEU A 77 -5.61 11.68 -16.46
C LEU A 77 -4.21 11.32 -16.95
N TYR A 78 -3.35 12.32 -17.17
CA TYR A 78 -1.96 12.10 -17.58
C TYR A 78 -1.18 11.31 -16.52
N ARG A 79 -1.33 11.66 -15.23
CA ARG A 79 -0.66 10.95 -14.14
C ARG A 79 -1.16 9.52 -13.96
N ALA A 80 -2.49 9.33 -14.02
CA ALA A 80 -3.08 8.00 -14.01
C ALA A 80 -2.55 7.16 -15.18
N TRP A 81 -2.47 7.74 -16.38
CA TRP A 81 -1.92 7.07 -17.57
C TRP A 81 -0.46 6.66 -17.39
N CYS A 82 0.41 7.57 -16.95
CA CYS A 82 1.81 7.28 -16.64
C CYS A 82 1.93 6.18 -15.57
N GLY A 83 1.01 6.17 -14.61
CA GLY A 83 0.91 5.13 -13.59
C GLY A 83 0.68 3.73 -14.15
N TYR A 84 0.02 3.58 -15.29
CA TYR A 84 -0.17 2.30 -15.98
C TYR A 84 1.01 1.90 -16.89
N SER A 85 2.06 2.73 -17.01
CA SER A 85 3.19 2.46 -17.90
C SER A 85 3.92 1.16 -17.56
N TYR A 86 3.96 0.75 -16.28
CA TYR A 86 4.56 -0.52 -15.84
C TYR A 86 3.97 -1.75 -16.55
N ILE A 87 2.69 -1.69 -16.94
CA ILE A 87 2.00 -2.78 -17.66
C ILE A 87 2.69 -3.09 -18.99
N ASN A 88 3.40 -2.13 -19.59
CA ASN A 88 4.17 -2.39 -20.81
C ASN A 88 5.20 -3.49 -20.63
N ASN A 89 5.78 -3.61 -19.45
CA ASN A 89 6.88 -4.52 -19.14
C ASN A 89 6.38 -5.89 -18.65
N ILE A 90 5.05 -6.13 -18.64
CA ILE A 90 4.48 -7.42 -18.27
C ILE A 90 4.26 -8.26 -19.53
N ASP A 91 5.13 -9.20 -19.81
CA ASP A 91 5.10 -10.00 -21.05
C ASP A 91 3.88 -10.93 -21.16
N THR A 92 3.28 -11.29 -20.02
CA THR A 92 2.11 -12.17 -19.97
C THR A 92 0.80 -11.53 -20.45
N ILE A 93 0.79 -10.20 -20.67
CA ILE A 93 -0.41 -9.46 -21.10
C ILE A 93 -0.31 -9.13 -22.61
N PRO A 94 -1.26 -9.57 -23.45
CA PRO A 94 -1.28 -9.19 -24.87
C PRO A 94 -1.35 -7.68 -25.08
N TYR A 95 -0.69 -7.16 -26.12
CA TYR A 95 -0.59 -5.71 -26.40
C TYR A 95 -1.96 -5.01 -26.46
N ALA A 96 -2.96 -5.60 -27.12
CA ALA A 96 -4.31 -5.04 -27.18
C ALA A 96 -4.93 -4.87 -25.78
N ASN A 97 -4.69 -5.82 -24.87
CA ASN A 97 -5.17 -5.75 -23.49
C ASN A 97 -4.38 -4.69 -22.70
N LYS A 98 -3.07 -4.54 -22.93
CA LYS A 98 -2.25 -3.48 -22.33
C LYS A 98 -2.80 -2.09 -22.72
N LEU A 99 -3.08 -1.89 -24.01
CA LEU A 99 -3.63 -0.63 -24.52
C LEU A 99 -5.04 -0.36 -23.96
N PHE A 100 -5.91 -1.37 -23.95
CA PHE A 100 -7.24 -1.26 -23.37
C PHE A 100 -7.18 -0.88 -21.87
N LEU A 101 -6.32 -1.54 -21.09
CA LEU A 101 -6.14 -1.24 -19.67
C LEU A 101 -5.68 0.19 -19.44
N LYS A 102 -4.85 0.75 -20.31
CA LYS A 102 -4.43 2.15 -20.23
C LYS A 102 -5.56 3.12 -20.62
N MET A 103 -6.18 2.90 -21.78
CA MET A 103 -7.24 3.74 -22.33
C MET A 103 -8.49 3.79 -21.46
N VAL A 104 -8.83 2.68 -20.79
CA VAL A 104 -10.04 2.60 -19.96
C VAL A 104 -9.69 2.69 -18.47
N GLY A 105 -8.63 2.01 -18.03
CA GLY A 105 -8.26 1.95 -16.62
C GLY A 105 -7.82 3.30 -16.07
N ALA A 106 -7.00 4.07 -16.80
CA ALA A 106 -6.54 5.36 -16.31
C ALA A 106 -7.70 6.37 -16.11
N PRO A 107 -8.66 6.54 -17.06
CA PRO A 107 -9.86 7.33 -16.81
C PRO A 107 -10.70 6.82 -15.62
N VAL A 108 -10.93 5.52 -15.53
CA VAL A 108 -11.69 4.94 -14.40
C VAL A 108 -11.02 5.26 -13.07
N MET A 109 -9.70 5.08 -12.97
CA MET A 109 -8.97 5.36 -11.73
C MET A 109 -8.93 6.85 -11.39
N TYR A 110 -8.87 7.73 -12.39
CA TYR A 110 -9.04 9.17 -12.17
C TYR A 110 -10.45 9.50 -11.64
N LEU A 111 -11.50 8.89 -12.18
CA LEU A 111 -12.85 9.10 -11.65
C LEU A 111 -12.98 8.56 -10.21
N VAL A 112 -12.44 7.37 -9.93
CA VAL A 112 -12.42 6.80 -8.56
C VAL A 112 -11.63 7.71 -7.61
N SER A 113 -10.53 8.31 -8.06
CA SER A 113 -9.75 9.22 -7.23
C SER A 113 -10.54 10.49 -6.90
N GLN A 114 -11.15 11.13 -7.89
CA GLN A 114 -11.85 12.41 -7.70
C GLN A 114 -13.22 12.27 -7.03
N TYR A 115 -13.99 11.22 -7.34
CA TYR A 115 -15.39 11.10 -6.91
C TYR A 115 -15.60 10.15 -5.74
N ILE A 116 -14.61 9.31 -5.40
CA ILE A 116 -14.72 8.38 -4.26
C ILE A 116 -13.63 8.66 -3.23
N THR A 117 -12.37 8.70 -3.67
CA THR A 117 -11.22 8.77 -2.74
C THR A 117 -11.11 10.16 -2.10
N ARG A 118 -11.16 11.22 -2.91
CA ARG A 118 -11.11 12.61 -2.42
C ARG A 118 -12.27 12.91 -1.46
N PRO A 119 -13.56 12.64 -1.77
CA PRO A 119 -14.65 12.89 -0.83
C PRO A 119 -14.52 12.13 0.49
N ARG A 120 -14.01 10.89 0.47
CA ARG A 120 -13.74 10.13 1.70
C ARG A 120 -12.66 10.80 2.56
N LEU A 121 -11.58 11.26 1.93
CA LEU A 121 -10.50 11.98 2.63
C LEU A 121 -11.02 13.28 3.26
N LEU A 122 -11.78 14.07 2.50
CA LEU A 122 -12.43 15.30 2.99
C LEU A 122 -13.34 15.01 4.18
N LYS A 123 -14.23 14.02 4.05
CA LYS A 123 -15.17 13.60 5.12
C LYS A 123 -14.45 13.14 6.39
N SER A 124 -13.32 12.47 6.24
CA SER A 124 -12.52 11.98 7.38
C SER A 124 -11.60 13.04 8.00
N GLY A 125 -11.49 14.24 7.42
CA GLY A 125 -10.57 15.29 7.88
C GLY A 125 -9.08 15.04 7.53
N HIS A 126 -8.79 14.01 6.73
CA HIS A 126 -7.42 13.69 6.28
C HIS A 126 -6.99 14.47 5.02
N LEU A 127 -7.88 15.32 4.49
CA LEU A 127 -7.60 16.30 3.44
C LEU A 127 -8.57 17.46 3.63
N HIS A 128 -8.12 18.68 3.37
CA HIS A 128 -8.98 19.87 3.36
C HIS A 128 -9.30 20.33 1.93
N GLU A 129 -10.38 21.10 1.77
CA GLU A 129 -10.72 21.66 0.46
C GLU A 129 -9.62 22.60 -0.05
N GLY A 130 -9.27 22.47 -1.32
CA GLY A 130 -8.17 23.23 -1.93
C GLY A 130 -6.75 22.81 -1.49
N GLU A 131 -6.62 21.84 -0.57
CA GLU A 131 -5.32 21.38 -0.10
C GLU A 131 -4.57 20.61 -1.19
N ASP A 132 -3.27 20.92 -1.32
CA ASP A 132 -2.38 20.20 -2.23
C ASP A 132 -2.15 18.78 -1.70
N VAL A 133 -2.65 17.79 -2.45
CA VAL A 133 -2.62 16.37 -2.06
C VAL A 133 -1.19 15.86 -1.89
N LYS A 134 -0.25 16.31 -2.71
CA LYS A 134 1.15 15.89 -2.64
C LYS A 134 1.79 16.42 -1.35
N LYS A 135 1.62 17.71 -1.05
CA LYS A 135 2.10 18.32 0.20
C LYS A 135 1.47 17.65 1.40
N ARG A 136 0.16 17.36 1.36
CA ARG A 136 -0.54 16.65 2.43
C ARG A 136 0.03 15.25 2.64
N LEU A 137 0.22 14.49 1.57
CA LEU A 137 0.83 13.17 1.63
C LEU A 137 2.24 13.22 2.26
N HIS A 138 3.09 14.15 1.83
CA HIS A 138 4.42 14.31 2.39
C HIS A 138 4.37 14.70 3.88
N SER A 139 3.41 15.54 4.27
CA SER A 139 3.18 15.92 5.67
C SER A 139 2.77 14.72 6.54
N GLU A 140 1.92 13.84 6.03
CA GLU A 140 1.52 12.60 6.72
C GLU A 140 2.71 11.63 6.88
N ILE A 141 3.55 11.50 5.86
CA ILE A 141 4.79 10.71 5.96
C ILE A 141 5.76 11.32 6.98
N ASN A 142 5.95 12.63 6.97
CA ASN A 142 6.76 13.31 8.00
C ASN A 142 6.17 13.11 9.40
N THR A 143 4.84 13.14 9.54
CA THR A 143 4.17 12.88 10.82
C THR A 143 4.45 11.47 11.33
N PHE A 144 4.48 10.47 10.44
CA PHE A 144 4.93 9.11 10.78
C PHE A 144 6.39 9.09 11.27
N ILE A 145 7.30 9.77 10.58
CA ILE A 145 8.71 9.81 10.99
C ILE A 145 8.88 10.51 12.35
N GLU A 146 8.25 11.66 12.54
CA GLU A 146 8.36 12.43 13.78
C GLU A 146 7.74 11.68 14.96
N LYS A 147 6.52 11.16 14.80
CA LYS A 147 5.75 10.59 15.92
C LYS A 147 6.00 9.08 16.09
N ALA A 148 5.94 8.31 15.03
CA ALA A 148 6.09 6.84 15.08
C ALA A 148 7.56 6.43 15.25
N LEU A 149 8.46 7.12 14.54
CA LEU A 149 9.90 6.82 14.54
C LEU A 149 10.72 7.73 15.48
N LEU A 150 10.06 8.62 16.24
CA LEU A 150 10.67 9.57 17.17
C LEU A 150 11.74 10.44 16.50
N GLY A 151 11.41 11.02 15.34
CA GLY A 151 12.34 11.84 14.55
C GLY A 151 13.52 11.02 14.00
N GLY A 152 13.28 9.73 13.69
CA GLY A 152 14.30 8.81 13.20
C GLY A 152 15.20 8.19 14.29
N LYS A 153 14.92 8.41 15.58
CA LYS A 153 15.66 7.76 16.69
C LYS A 153 15.37 6.27 16.77
N LYS A 154 14.18 5.84 16.38
CA LYS A 154 13.85 4.41 16.27
C LYS A 154 14.16 3.92 14.85
N LYS A 155 14.80 2.75 14.75
CA LYS A 155 15.03 2.08 13.46
C LYS A 155 13.71 1.65 12.80
N PHE A 156 12.78 1.16 13.62
CA PHE A 156 11.43 0.76 13.23
C PHE A 156 10.42 1.29 14.25
N HIS A 157 9.14 1.38 13.91
CA HIS A 157 8.09 1.68 14.89
C HIS A 157 8.14 0.69 16.07
N GLY A 158 8.33 -0.60 15.77
CA GLY A 158 8.55 -1.68 16.73
C GLY A 158 9.89 -1.63 17.50
N GLY A 159 10.72 -0.62 17.25
CA GLY A 159 12.01 -0.41 17.92
C GLY A 159 13.15 -1.11 17.21
N SER A 160 13.62 -2.24 17.73
CA SER A 160 14.77 -2.98 17.18
C SER A 160 14.41 -3.92 16.01
N LYS A 161 13.15 -4.35 15.95
CA LYS A 161 12.55 -5.15 14.86
C LYS A 161 11.25 -4.50 14.37
N PRO A 162 10.86 -4.69 13.11
CA PRO A 162 9.61 -4.18 12.60
C PRO A 162 8.42 -4.87 13.29
N ASP A 163 7.38 -4.10 13.53
CA ASP A 163 6.08 -4.60 13.99
C ASP A 163 5.03 -4.57 12.86
N LEU A 164 3.79 -4.89 13.20
CA LEU A 164 2.70 -4.87 12.21
C LEU A 164 2.43 -3.48 11.61
N ALA A 165 2.72 -2.39 12.32
CA ALA A 165 2.57 -1.04 11.76
C ALA A 165 3.67 -0.78 10.72
N ASP A 166 4.92 -1.15 11.01
CA ASP A 166 6.00 -1.09 10.04
C ASP A 166 5.66 -1.88 8.77
N LEU A 167 5.14 -3.11 8.92
CA LEU A 167 4.77 -3.97 7.79
C LEU A 167 3.65 -3.38 6.94
N ASP A 168 2.60 -2.82 7.56
CA ASP A 168 1.49 -2.20 6.84
C ASP A 168 1.94 -0.94 6.10
N THR A 169 2.67 -0.04 6.76
CA THR A 169 3.21 1.18 6.14
C THR A 169 4.16 0.83 4.99
N TYR A 170 5.05 -0.14 5.20
CA TYR A 170 6.02 -0.56 4.20
C TYR A 170 5.31 -1.21 3.00
N GLY A 171 4.39 -2.15 3.24
CA GLY A 171 3.63 -2.80 2.17
C GLY A 171 2.85 -1.80 1.30
N VAL A 172 2.29 -0.75 1.89
CA VAL A 172 1.63 0.32 1.15
C VAL A 172 2.60 1.10 0.27
N LEU A 173 3.78 1.48 0.78
CA LEU A 173 4.80 2.18 -0.02
C LEU A 173 5.38 1.28 -1.13
N GLN A 174 5.57 -0.02 -0.86
CA GLN A 174 6.04 -0.96 -1.86
C GLN A 174 5.05 -1.11 -3.03
N SER A 175 3.74 -0.96 -2.79
CA SER A 175 2.73 -1.01 -3.86
C SER A 175 2.89 0.08 -4.93
N VAL A 176 3.62 1.15 -4.63
CA VAL A 176 3.90 2.27 -5.55
C VAL A 176 5.38 2.44 -5.86
N ARG A 177 6.25 1.52 -5.42
CA ARG A 177 7.69 1.57 -5.70
C ARG A 177 7.96 1.50 -7.21
N GLY A 178 8.97 2.24 -7.67
CA GLY A 178 9.26 2.40 -9.10
C GLY A 178 8.32 3.37 -9.84
N HIS A 179 7.32 3.94 -9.16
CA HIS A 179 6.52 5.01 -9.69
C HIS A 179 6.95 6.38 -9.15
N ARG A 180 6.61 7.43 -9.91
CA ARG A 180 6.88 8.83 -9.58
C ARG A 180 6.55 9.20 -8.12
N VAL A 181 5.39 8.77 -7.61
CA VAL A 181 4.96 9.14 -6.25
C VAL A 181 5.92 8.61 -5.18
N TYR A 182 6.47 7.41 -5.35
CA TYR A 182 7.44 6.83 -4.42
C TYR A 182 8.75 7.61 -4.45
N GLU A 183 9.28 7.88 -5.65
CA GLU A 183 10.50 8.67 -5.83
C GLU A 183 10.36 10.07 -5.24
N GLU A 184 9.20 10.70 -5.41
CA GLU A 184 8.92 12.02 -4.85
C GLU A 184 8.85 11.99 -3.31
N ILE A 185 8.25 10.97 -2.71
CA ILE A 185 8.22 10.78 -1.25
C ILE A 185 9.63 10.59 -0.72
N VAL A 186 10.42 9.68 -1.31
CA VAL A 186 11.80 9.39 -0.89
C VAL A 186 12.67 10.63 -1.01
N LYS A 187 12.51 11.43 -2.06
CA LYS A 187 13.28 12.65 -2.27
C LYS A 187 12.86 13.81 -1.34
N SER A 188 11.58 13.88 -0.99
CA SER A 188 11.01 15.06 -0.30
C SER A 188 10.78 14.86 1.19
N THR A 189 11.09 13.69 1.74
CA THR A 189 10.91 13.35 3.17
C THR A 189 12.13 12.57 3.68
N PRO A 190 12.42 12.58 5.00
CA PRO A 190 13.52 11.81 5.57
C PRO A 190 13.20 10.32 5.77
N ILE A 191 12.26 9.74 5.02
CA ILE A 191 11.78 8.36 5.20
C ILE A 191 12.81 7.29 4.79
N LYS A 192 13.80 7.67 3.96
CA LYS A 192 14.72 6.72 3.31
C LYS A 192 15.46 5.78 4.29
N PRO A 193 16.03 6.23 5.42
CA PRO A 193 16.73 5.32 6.33
C PRO A 193 15.86 4.21 6.93
N TRP A 194 14.57 4.52 7.17
CA TRP A 194 13.60 3.51 7.60
C TRP A 194 13.25 2.54 6.46
N LEU A 195 13.09 3.03 5.22
CA LEU A 195 12.88 2.17 4.05
C LEU A 195 14.06 1.23 3.82
N ASP A 196 15.29 1.73 3.86
CA ASP A 196 16.51 0.92 3.69
C ASP A 196 16.60 -0.15 4.80
N SER A 197 16.19 0.20 6.03
CA SER A 197 16.14 -0.74 7.15
C SER A 197 15.08 -1.83 6.95
N MET A 198 13.92 -1.46 6.41
CA MET A 198 12.84 -2.40 6.09
C MET A 198 13.24 -3.33 4.94
N ASP A 199 13.80 -2.80 3.85
CA ASP A 199 14.31 -3.56 2.71
C ASP A 199 15.27 -4.66 3.18
N LYS A 200 16.20 -4.32 4.08
CA LYS A 200 17.17 -5.25 4.66
C LYS A 200 16.50 -6.34 5.51
N GLU A 201 15.51 -5.97 6.32
CA GLU A 201 14.87 -6.91 7.26
C GLU A 201 13.94 -7.89 6.55
N VAL A 202 13.22 -7.45 5.52
CA VAL A 202 12.29 -8.30 4.74
C VAL A 202 12.99 -9.11 3.65
N GLY A 203 14.33 -9.01 3.55
CA GLY A 203 15.14 -9.80 2.63
C GLY A 203 15.02 -9.35 1.17
N HIS A 204 14.83 -8.05 0.91
CA HIS A 204 14.83 -7.54 -0.45
C HIS A 204 16.23 -7.67 -1.06
N VAL A 205 16.35 -8.48 -2.11
CA VAL A 205 17.54 -8.52 -2.97
C VAL A 205 17.30 -7.48 -4.07
N SER A 206 18.13 -6.43 -4.11
CA SER A 206 18.13 -5.50 -5.24
C SER A 206 18.30 -6.30 -6.53
N HIS A 207 17.32 -6.27 -7.44
CA HIS A 207 17.60 -6.60 -8.83
C HIS A 207 18.29 -5.39 -9.46
N ASP A 208 19.56 -5.20 -9.08
CA ASP A 208 20.51 -4.41 -9.85
C ASP A 208 21.16 -5.37 -10.85
N GLY A 209 20.84 -5.20 -12.13
CA GLY A 209 21.34 -5.99 -13.26
C GLY A 209 20.54 -5.74 -14.53
#